data_AF-A0A961DY14-F1
#
_entry.id   AF-A0A961DY14-F1
#
_cell.length_a   1.000
_cell.length_b   1.000
_cell.length_c   1.000
_cell.angle_alpha   90.00
_cell.angle_beta   90.00
_cell.angle_gamma   90.00
#
_symmetry.space_group_name_H-M   'P 1'
#
loop_
_entity.id
_entity.type
_entity.pdbx_description
1 polymer ?
#
loop_
_entity_poly.entity_id
_entity_poly.type
_entity_poly.pdbx_seq_one_letter_code
_entity_poly.pdbx_strand_id
1 'polypeptide(L)'
;MNRRRALDLSRPWPWSPEFYHAAQYLARPFGPRPKRLLPPDPKAAPFAQVVSRRDQLDRLLADKPPLWAWAAFASSLLQRRNSVVPRLRNCAAGYQPRAGTPLSGRDYAKLTRQTMNGIGEQLEHLTAFMLSPAFTSVVHGASSRSPVDPEAVLYVADRLMGYHATFLDMAERCLRTPIESSALVLAHDTSAVALCPLIGYDQFIVTMCHRVAEARELLAYRRGRDISVDDANLIITLPTDLAERINAQINRYAFAW
;
A
#
# COMPACT_ATOMS: atom_id res chain seq x y z
N MET A 1 -30.01 -9.50 -19.12
CA MET A 1 -28.67 -9.09 -19.60
C MET A 1 -28.00 -8.28 -18.49
N ASN A 2 -27.19 -8.95 -17.65
CA ASN A 2 -26.61 -8.39 -16.42
C ASN A 2 -25.46 -7.43 -16.73
N ARG A 3 -25.65 -6.13 -16.47
CA ARG A 3 -24.54 -5.17 -16.37
C ARG A 3 -23.73 -5.49 -15.12
N ARG A 4 -22.56 -6.11 -15.29
CA ARG A 4 -21.54 -6.19 -14.24
C ARG A 4 -21.22 -4.76 -13.79
N ARG A 5 -21.61 -4.39 -12.56
CA ARG A 5 -21.08 -3.19 -11.89
C ARG A 5 -19.55 -3.33 -11.90
N ALA A 6 -18.87 -2.43 -12.59
CA ALA A 6 -17.43 -2.26 -12.42
C ALA A 6 -17.19 -1.99 -10.94
N LEU A 7 -16.34 -2.79 -10.31
CA LEU A 7 -15.87 -2.51 -8.95
C LEU A 7 -15.27 -1.09 -8.98
N ASP A 8 -15.76 -0.24 -8.09
CA ASP A 8 -15.20 1.08 -7.85
C ASP A 8 -13.86 0.90 -7.11
N LEU A 9 -12.79 0.69 -7.89
CA LEU A 9 -11.43 0.40 -7.42
C LEU A 9 -10.75 1.62 -6.76
N SER A 10 -11.46 2.75 -6.64
CA SER A 10 -11.01 3.94 -5.91
C SER A 10 -11.34 3.88 -4.41
N ARG A 11 -12.10 2.87 -3.97
CA ARG A 11 -12.49 2.72 -2.56
C ARG A 11 -11.40 1.98 -1.75
N PRO A 12 -11.19 2.36 -0.48
CA PRO A 12 -10.32 1.62 0.44
C PRO A 12 -10.68 0.15 0.48
N TRP A 13 -9.68 -0.72 0.67
CA TRP A 13 -9.95 -2.14 0.86
C TRP A 13 -10.82 -2.37 2.11
N PRO A 14 -11.79 -3.31 2.07
CA PRO A 14 -12.64 -3.58 3.22
C PRO A 14 -11.90 -4.45 4.25
N TRP A 15 -10.93 -3.86 4.95
CA TRP A 15 -10.35 -4.43 6.16
C TRP A 15 -11.44 -4.64 7.22
N SER A 16 -11.23 -5.56 8.16
CA SER A 16 -12.23 -5.78 9.22
C SER A 16 -12.47 -4.49 10.01
N PRO A 17 -13.69 -4.26 10.56
CA PRO A 17 -14.05 -3.00 11.21
C PRO A 17 -13.10 -2.60 12.35
N GLU A 18 -12.61 -3.58 13.10
CA GLU A 18 -11.67 -3.39 14.22
C GLU A 18 -10.31 -2.85 13.74
N PHE A 19 -9.79 -3.35 12.61
CA PHE A 19 -8.59 -2.82 11.96
C PHE A 19 -8.83 -1.46 11.29
N TYR A 20 -10.02 -1.25 10.74
CA TYR A 20 -10.43 0.01 10.14
C TYR A 20 -10.55 1.13 11.17
N HIS A 21 -11.05 0.85 12.38
CA HIS A 21 -11.17 1.83 13.47
C HIS A 21 -9.82 2.26 14.04
N ALA A 22 -8.86 1.34 14.17
CA ALA A 22 -7.48 1.68 14.54
C ALA A 22 -6.81 2.60 13.50
N ALA A 23 -7.14 2.42 12.22
CA ALA A 23 -6.64 3.25 11.11
C ALA A 23 -7.38 4.59 10.92
N GLN A 24 -8.68 4.65 11.22
CA GLN A 24 -9.48 5.88 11.15
C GLN A 24 -9.01 6.96 12.12
N TYR A 25 -8.40 6.58 13.26
CA TYR A 25 -7.83 7.55 14.20
C TYR A 25 -6.65 8.36 13.62
N LEU A 26 -6.09 7.94 12.46
CA LEU A 26 -5.00 8.63 11.76
C LEU A 26 -5.41 9.24 10.42
N ALA A 27 -6.59 8.92 9.90
CA ALA A 27 -7.10 9.46 8.64
C ALA A 27 -8.06 10.64 8.92
N ARG A 28 -7.66 11.85 8.50
CA ARG A 28 -8.57 13.01 8.54
C ARG A 28 -9.86 12.73 7.74
N PRO A 29 -11.01 13.30 8.15
CA PRO A 29 -12.21 13.24 7.34
C PRO A 29 -11.96 13.90 5.98
N PHE A 30 -12.24 13.19 4.89
CA PHE A 30 -12.40 13.83 3.59
C PHE A 30 -13.61 14.78 3.69
N GLY A 31 -13.33 16.07 3.74
CA GLY A 31 -14.36 17.09 3.51
C GLY A 31 -15.03 16.86 2.15
N PRO A 32 -16.29 17.30 1.97
CA PRO A 32 -17.04 17.02 0.75
C PRO A 32 -16.30 17.57 -0.47
N ARG A 33 -16.45 16.88 -1.62
CA ARG A 33 -15.90 17.29 -2.93
C ARG A 33 -15.98 18.82 -3.09
N PRO A 34 -14.88 19.53 -3.36
CA PRO A 34 -14.93 20.98 -3.51
C PRO A 34 -15.94 21.32 -4.60
N LYS A 35 -16.90 22.19 -4.27
CA LYS A 35 -17.88 22.73 -5.21
C LYS A 35 -17.08 23.45 -6.29
N ARG A 36 -17.12 22.99 -7.56
CA ARG A 36 -16.41 23.64 -8.66
C ARG A 36 -16.92 25.07 -8.83
N LEU A 37 -16.09 26.05 -8.48
CA LEU A 37 -16.44 27.48 -8.54
C LEU A 37 -16.12 28.12 -9.90
N LEU A 38 -15.29 27.48 -10.73
CA LEU A 38 -14.85 28.01 -12.03
C LEU A 38 -14.99 26.94 -13.13
N PRO A 39 -15.42 27.31 -14.35
CA PRO A 39 -15.42 26.39 -15.48
C PRO A 39 -13.99 26.04 -15.91
N PRO A 40 -13.73 24.79 -16.34
CA PRO A 40 -12.42 24.38 -16.84
C PRO A 40 -12.05 25.14 -18.13
N ASP A 41 -10.76 25.37 -18.35
CA ASP A 41 -10.26 25.96 -19.59
C ASP A 41 -10.59 25.02 -20.78
N PRO A 42 -11.39 25.46 -21.78
CA PRO A 42 -11.76 24.64 -22.94
C PRO A 42 -10.56 24.29 -23.85
N LYS A 43 -9.40 24.94 -23.67
CA LYS A 43 -8.17 24.67 -24.43
C LYS A 43 -7.14 23.82 -23.66
N ALA A 44 -7.43 23.42 -22.42
CA ALA A 44 -6.51 22.57 -21.67
C ALA A 44 -6.40 21.18 -22.33
N ALA A 45 -5.19 20.78 -22.70
CA ALA A 45 -4.92 19.42 -23.15
C ALA A 45 -5.36 18.41 -22.07
N PRO A 46 -5.82 17.20 -22.44
CA PRO A 46 -6.20 16.19 -21.46
C PRO A 46 -4.98 15.82 -20.61
N PHE A 47 -5.07 16.10 -19.31
CA PHE A 47 -4.06 15.72 -18.32
C PHE A 47 -4.06 14.20 -18.10
N ALA A 48 -2.89 13.68 -17.71
CA ALA A 48 -2.73 12.28 -17.34
C ALA A 48 -3.71 11.88 -16.22
N GLN A 49 -4.11 10.61 -16.23
CA GLN A 49 -4.94 10.02 -15.19
C GLN A 49 -4.42 8.64 -14.81
N VAL A 50 -4.73 8.21 -13.59
CA VAL A 50 -4.43 6.85 -13.15
C VAL A 50 -5.27 5.85 -13.93
N VAL A 51 -4.62 4.79 -14.41
CA VAL A 51 -5.23 3.74 -15.23
C VAL A 51 -4.99 2.37 -14.62
N SER A 52 -6.02 1.53 -14.64
CA SER A 52 -6.02 0.21 -13.99
C SER A 52 -5.67 -0.94 -14.94
N ARG A 53 -5.40 -0.65 -16.22
CA ARG A 53 -5.09 -1.65 -17.24
C ARG A 53 -3.75 -1.38 -17.91
N ARG A 54 -3.08 -2.46 -18.32
CA ARG A 54 -1.75 -2.41 -18.92
C ARG A 54 -1.74 -1.65 -20.25
N ASP A 55 -2.69 -1.94 -21.13
CA ASP A 55 -2.83 -1.27 -22.44
C ASP A 55 -2.99 0.25 -22.31
N GLN A 56 -3.66 0.70 -21.25
CA GLN A 56 -3.84 2.13 -20.96
C GLN A 56 -2.57 2.76 -20.38
N LEU A 57 -1.79 2.00 -19.61
CA LEU A 57 -0.50 2.45 -19.09
C LEU A 57 0.52 2.59 -20.23
N ASP A 58 0.55 1.64 -21.17
CA ASP A 58 1.45 1.71 -22.32
C ASP A 58 1.15 2.97 -23.18
N ARG A 59 -0.13 3.31 -23.37
CA ARG A 59 -0.53 4.59 -24.02
C ARG A 59 -0.11 5.81 -23.22
N LEU A 60 -0.28 5.79 -21.90
CA LEU A 60 0.14 6.90 -21.04
C LEU A 60 1.65 7.17 -21.15
N LEU A 61 2.45 6.13 -21.23
CA LEU A 61 3.91 6.21 -21.37
C LEU A 61 4.35 6.66 -22.77
N ALA A 62 3.56 6.36 -23.80
CA ALA A 62 3.81 6.80 -25.17
C ALA A 62 3.42 8.28 -25.37
N ASP A 63 2.21 8.66 -24.95
CA ASP A 63 1.64 9.99 -25.19
C ASP A 63 2.24 11.06 -24.27
N LYS A 64 2.70 10.66 -23.07
CA LYS A 64 3.30 11.51 -22.03
C LYS A 64 2.57 12.84 -21.82
N PRO A 65 1.23 12.85 -21.61
CA PRO A 65 0.49 14.08 -21.32
C PRO A 65 1.01 14.75 -20.03
N PRO A 66 0.69 16.03 -19.78
CA PRO A 66 1.06 16.65 -18.51
C PRO A 66 0.60 15.81 -17.31
N LEU A 67 1.42 15.70 -16.27
CA LEU A 67 1.26 14.81 -15.09
C LEU A 67 1.54 13.31 -15.35
N TRP A 68 2.01 12.90 -16.54
CA TRP A 68 2.13 11.48 -16.89
C TRP A 68 3.00 10.66 -15.92
N ALA A 69 4.13 11.20 -15.43
CA ALA A 69 5.04 10.44 -14.57
C ALA A 69 4.36 10.03 -13.25
N TRP A 70 3.67 10.96 -12.60
CA TRP A 70 2.88 10.70 -11.39
C TRP A 70 1.74 9.71 -11.66
N ALA A 71 1.03 9.89 -12.78
CA ALA A 71 -0.05 9.00 -13.16
C ALA A 71 0.46 7.58 -13.49
N ALA A 72 1.60 7.44 -14.16
CA ALA A 72 2.20 6.16 -14.51
C ALA A 72 2.73 5.43 -13.27
N PHE A 73 3.36 6.15 -12.35
CA PHE A 73 3.78 5.62 -11.06
C PHE A 73 2.57 5.08 -10.28
N ALA A 74 1.56 5.90 -10.03
CA ALA A 74 0.35 5.49 -9.30
C ALA A 74 -0.41 4.34 -10.01
N SER A 75 -0.46 4.35 -11.35
CA SER A 75 -1.05 3.27 -12.15
C SER A 75 -0.31 1.95 -11.95
N SER A 76 1.02 1.99 -11.91
CA SER A 76 1.86 0.81 -11.72
C SER A 76 1.66 0.20 -10.34
N LEU A 77 1.58 1.03 -9.29
CA LEU A 77 1.25 0.56 -7.94
C LEU A 77 -0.15 -0.07 -7.88
N LEU A 78 -1.15 0.62 -8.44
CA LEU A 78 -2.55 0.16 -8.47
C LEU A 78 -2.69 -1.18 -9.20
N GLN A 79 -2.08 -1.31 -10.37
CA GLN A 79 -2.14 -2.54 -11.18
C GLN A 79 -1.52 -3.73 -10.44
N ARG A 80 -0.38 -3.52 -9.76
CA ARG A 80 0.28 -4.56 -8.97
C ARG A 80 -0.50 -4.94 -7.73
N ARG A 81 -1.08 -3.98 -7.00
CA ARG A 81 -1.98 -4.28 -5.89
C ARG A 81 -3.20 -5.07 -6.37
N ASN A 82 -3.74 -4.72 -7.53
CA ASN A 82 -4.90 -5.41 -8.12
C ASN A 82 -4.59 -6.84 -8.58
N SER A 83 -3.35 -7.15 -8.99
CA SER A 83 -2.99 -8.52 -9.38
C SER A 83 -2.94 -9.50 -8.20
N VAL A 84 -2.74 -9.00 -6.98
CA VAL A 84 -2.68 -9.80 -5.75
C VAL A 84 -3.92 -9.68 -4.87
N VAL A 85 -5.00 -9.07 -5.36
CA VAL A 85 -6.29 -8.93 -4.66
C VAL A 85 -6.81 -10.24 -4.06
N PRO A 86 -6.80 -11.40 -4.76
CA PRO A 86 -7.26 -12.65 -4.16
C PRO A 86 -6.46 -13.07 -2.92
N ARG A 87 -5.14 -12.82 -2.93
CA ARG A 87 -4.25 -13.09 -1.81
C ARG A 87 -4.53 -12.16 -0.63
N LEU A 88 -4.70 -10.86 -0.91
CA LEU A 88 -5.08 -9.87 0.11
C LEU A 88 -6.44 -10.19 0.75
N ARG A 89 -7.41 -10.74 0.00
CA ARG A 89 -8.69 -11.22 0.57
C ARG A 89 -8.48 -12.36 1.54
N ASN A 90 -7.65 -13.32 1.18
CA ASN A 90 -7.34 -14.45 2.07
C ASN A 90 -6.67 -13.96 3.35
N CYS A 91 -5.75 -13.00 3.24
CA CYS A 91 -5.12 -12.39 4.40
C CYS A 91 -6.12 -11.65 5.31
N ALA A 92 -7.01 -10.86 4.73
CA ALA A 92 -8.03 -10.10 5.46
C ALA A 92 -9.09 -11.00 6.12
N ALA A 93 -9.30 -12.21 5.59
CA ALA A 93 -10.20 -13.20 6.18
C ALA A 93 -9.61 -13.90 7.43
N GLY A 94 -8.37 -13.58 7.80
CA GLY A 94 -7.75 -14.03 9.05
C GLY A 94 -7.13 -15.42 8.95
N TYR A 95 -6.97 -16.05 10.11
CA TYR A 95 -6.23 -17.31 10.26
C TYR A 95 -6.85 -18.44 9.42
N GLN A 96 -6.06 -19.02 8.51
CA GLN A 96 -6.48 -20.02 7.52
C GLN A 96 -5.38 -21.07 7.37
N PRO A 97 -5.21 -21.95 8.36
CA PRO A 97 -4.13 -22.93 8.35
C PRO A 97 -4.27 -23.88 7.17
N ARG A 98 -3.14 -24.19 6.53
CA ARG A 98 -3.07 -25.30 5.59
C ARG A 98 -3.00 -26.62 6.34
N ALA A 99 -3.36 -27.71 5.66
CA ALA A 99 -3.13 -29.05 6.17
C ALA A 99 -1.63 -29.26 6.46
N GLY A 100 -1.32 -29.89 7.59
CA GLY A 100 0.04 -30.16 8.03
C GLY A 100 0.12 -30.41 9.53
N THR A 101 1.31 -30.78 10.01
CA THR A 101 1.57 -30.95 11.44
C THR A 101 1.54 -29.59 12.13
N PRO A 102 0.65 -29.38 13.12
CA PRO A 102 0.59 -28.12 13.84
C PRO A 102 1.91 -27.82 14.57
N LEU A 103 2.39 -26.58 14.49
CA LEU A 103 3.51 -26.12 15.29
C LEU A 103 3.10 -25.98 16.75
N SER A 104 4.01 -26.39 17.65
CA SER A 104 3.93 -26.06 19.06
C SER A 104 3.97 -24.54 19.27
N GLY A 105 3.47 -24.06 20.40
CA GLY A 105 3.59 -22.64 20.75
C GLY A 105 5.04 -22.14 20.78
N ARG A 106 5.98 -23.01 21.17
CA ARG A 106 7.43 -22.69 21.16
C ARG A 106 7.97 -22.51 19.75
N ASP A 107 7.61 -23.38 18.82
CA ASP A 107 8.09 -23.28 17.44
C ASP A 107 7.42 -22.13 16.69
N TYR A 108 6.14 -21.87 16.99
CA TYR A 108 5.46 -20.69 16.46
C TYR A 108 6.02 -19.38 17.05
N ALA A 109 6.48 -19.36 18.32
CA ALA A 109 7.17 -18.22 18.90
C ALA A 109 8.51 -17.92 18.20
N LYS A 110 9.27 -18.96 17.81
CA LYS A 110 10.47 -18.78 16.97
C LYS A 110 10.13 -18.19 15.61
N LEU A 111 9.10 -18.73 14.94
CA LEU A 111 8.60 -18.20 13.66
C LEU A 111 8.16 -16.73 13.80
N THR A 112 7.47 -16.40 14.89
CA THR A 112 7.02 -15.03 15.18
C THR A 112 8.22 -14.09 15.28
N ARG A 113 9.23 -14.44 16.08
CA ARG A 113 10.44 -13.63 16.22
C ARG A 113 11.17 -13.44 14.89
N GLN A 114 11.31 -14.51 14.10
CA GLN A 114 11.88 -14.42 12.75
C GLN A 114 11.08 -13.49 11.84
N THR A 115 9.75 -13.54 11.92
CA THR A 115 8.89 -12.69 11.11
C THR A 115 8.98 -11.23 11.53
N MET A 116 8.96 -10.93 12.83
CA MET A 116 9.11 -9.56 13.33
C MET A 116 10.45 -8.94 12.92
N ASN A 117 11.54 -9.69 13.08
CA ASN A 117 12.87 -9.24 12.64
C ASN A 117 12.89 -9.02 11.12
N GLY A 118 12.35 -9.97 10.36
CA GLY A 118 12.25 -9.84 8.91
C GLY A 118 11.42 -8.62 8.47
N ILE A 119 10.33 -8.30 9.17
CA ILE A 119 9.55 -7.09 8.90
C ILE A 119 10.39 -5.84 9.19
N GLY A 120 11.09 -5.79 10.34
CA GLY A 120 11.98 -4.69 10.69
C GLY A 120 13.05 -4.43 9.65
N GLU A 121 13.79 -5.47 9.25
CA GLU A 121 14.82 -5.40 8.20
C GLU A 121 14.24 -4.92 6.86
N GLN A 122 13.05 -5.42 6.48
CA GLN A 122 12.39 -4.97 5.25
C GLN A 122 11.93 -3.51 5.32
N LEU A 123 11.49 -3.03 6.48
CA LEU A 123 11.13 -1.61 6.67
C LEU A 123 12.36 -0.71 6.58
N GLU A 124 13.51 -1.14 7.09
CA GLU A 124 14.78 -0.42 6.95
C GLU A 124 15.21 -0.33 5.48
N HIS A 125 15.17 -1.47 4.76
CA HIS A 125 15.49 -1.50 3.33
C HIS A 125 14.52 -0.65 2.49
N LEU A 126 13.22 -0.68 2.82
CA LEU A 126 12.22 0.16 2.18
C LEU A 126 12.52 1.64 2.41
N THR A 127 12.81 2.03 3.65
CA THR A 127 13.12 3.42 4.02
C THR A 127 14.38 3.90 3.29
N ALA A 128 15.45 3.09 3.30
CA ALA A 128 16.68 3.40 2.59
C ALA A 128 16.44 3.55 1.07
N PHE A 129 15.58 2.70 0.49
CA PHE A 129 15.20 2.81 -0.91
C PHE A 129 14.41 4.10 -1.20
N MET A 130 13.44 4.46 -0.38
CA MET A 130 12.65 5.68 -0.56
C MET A 130 13.49 6.97 -0.42
N LEU A 131 14.56 6.93 0.37
CA LEU A 131 15.52 8.02 0.50
C LEU A 131 16.60 8.02 -0.60
N SER A 132 16.65 6.99 -1.44
CA SER A 132 17.68 6.87 -2.48
C SER A 132 17.53 7.94 -3.58
N PRO A 133 18.63 8.32 -4.25
CA PRO A 133 18.57 9.23 -5.40
C PRO A 133 17.68 8.70 -6.54
N ALA A 134 17.65 7.39 -6.76
CA ALA A 134 16.79 6.77 -7.77
C ALA A 134 15.30 7.03 -7.49
N PHE A 135 14.88 6.89 -6.23
CA PHE A 135 13.50 7.15 -5.84
C PHE A 135 13.18 8.64 -5.84
N THR A 136 14.01 9.44 -5.17
CA THR A 136 13.77 10.88 -5.00
C THR A 136 13.85 11.63 -6.32
N SER A 137 14.71 11.25 -7.26
CA SER A 137 14.76 11.87 -8.59
C SER A 137 13.49 11.62 -9.40
N VAL A 138 12.87 10.45 -9.30
CA VAL A 138 11.58 10.17 -9.96
C VAL A 138 10.46 10.98 -9.32
N VAL A 139 10.37 11.01 -7.99
CA VAL A 139 9.29 11.70 -7.27
C VAL A 139 9.40 13.22 -7.39
N HIS A 140 10.60 13.79 -7.21
CA HIS A 140 10.82 15.24 -7.35
C HIS A 140 10.94 15.67 -8.82
N GLY A 141 11.53 14.82 -9.67
CA GLY A 141 11.67 15.08 -11.10
C GLY A 141 10.33 15.13 -11.81
N ALA A 142 9.34 14.34 -11.35
CA ALA A 142 7.96 14.42 -11.82
C ALA A 142 7.25 15.74 -11.51
N SER A 143 7.82 16.59 -10.65
CA SER A 143 7.39 17.97 -10.38
C SER A 143 8.24 19.04 -11.09
N SER A 144 9.33 18.63 -11.74
CA SER A 144 10.31 19.52 -12.40
C SER A 144 10.10 19.60 -13.92
N ARG A 145 10.69 20.61 -14.59
CA ARG A 145 10.70 20.70 -16.06
C ARG A 145 11.69 19.74 -16.75
N SER A 146 12.45 18.95 -15.98
CA SER A 146 13.43 18.01 -16.53
C SER A 146 12.74 16.78 -17.12
N PRO A 147 13.24 16.21 -18.23
CA PRO A 147 12.69 15.00 -18.80
C PRO A 147 12.84 13.84 -17.79
N VAL A 148 11.70 13.27 -17.38
CA VAL A 148 11.66 12.07 -16.54
C VAL A 148 11.74 10.84 -17.45
N ASP A 149 12.65 9.92 -17.14
CA ASP A 149 12.77 8.63 -17.84
C ASP A 149 11.59 7.71 -17.48
N PRO A 150 10.77 7.27 -18.47
CA PRO A 150 9.67 6.34 -18.22
C PRO A 150 10.11 5.02 -17.57
N GLU A 151 11.27 4.48 -17.94
CA GLU A 151 11.75 3.22 -17.40
C GLU A 151 12.14 3.38 -15.92
N ALA A 152 12.77 4.49 -15.56
CA ALA A 152 13.04 4.83 -14.16
C ALA A 152 11.75 4.91 -13.32
N VAL A 153 10.67 5.52 -13.84
CA VAL A 153 9.36 5.59 -13.16
C VAL A 153 8.82 4.19 -12.89
N LEU A 154 8.84 3.32 -13.89
CA LEU A 154 8.35 1.95 -13.78
C LEU A 154 9.21 1.11 -12.83
N TYR A 155 10.53 1.25 -12.93
CA TYR A 155 11.48 0.56 -12.05
C TYR A 155 11.25 0.93 -10.58
N VAL A 156 11.07 2.22 -10.27
CA VAL A 156 10.84 2.66 -8.89
C VAL A 156 9.51 2.11 -8.36
N ALA A 157 8.45 2.13 -9.18
CA ALA A 157 7.16 1.54 -8.80
C ALA A 157 7.24 0.01 -8.62
N ASP A 158 7.96 -0.68 -9.51
CA ASP A 158 8.22 -2.11 -9.42
C ASP A 158 8.93 -2.46 -8.12
N ARG A 159 10.05 -1.78 -7.86
CA ARG A 159 10.87 -2.01 -6.66
C ARG A 159 10.08 -1.76 -5.38
N LEU A 160 9.30 -0.67 -5.33
CA LEU A 160 8.42 -0.37 -4.19
C LEU A 160 7.39 -1.49 -3.97
N MET A 161 6.75 -1.97 -5.03
CA MET A 161 5.80 -3.09 -4.94
C MET A 161 6.46 -4.45 -4.69
N GLY A 162 7.78 -4.56 -4.89
CA GLY A 162 8.56 -5.72 -4.46
C GLY A 162 8.55 -5.89 -2.95
N TYR A 163 8.72 -4.80 -2.19
CA TYR A 163 8.59 -4.83 -0.73
C TYR A 163 7.16 -5.22 -0.30
N HIS A 164 6.14 -4.67 -0.95
CA HIS A 164 4.75 -5.08 -0.72
C HIS A 164 4.56 -6.60 -0.91
N ALA A 165 5.14 -7.19 -1.96
CA ALA A 165 5.07 -8.63 -2.19
C ALA A 165 5.76 -9.42 -1.07
N THR A 166 6.93 -8.99 -0.62
CA THR A 166 7.64 -9.62 0.51
C THR A 166 6.81 -9.57 1.80
N PHE A 167 6.20 -8.43 2.13
CA PHE A 167 5.31 -8.32 3.29
C PHE A 167 4.08 -9.24 3.17
N LEU A 168 3.54 -9.38 1.95
CA LEU A 168 2.41 -10.28 1.69
C LEU A 168 2.81 -11.74 1.93
N ASP A 169 4.00 -12.15 1.51
CA ASP A 169 4.51 -13.50 1.74
C ASP A 169 4.70 -13.78 3.24
N MET A 170 5.20 -12.80 3.99
CA MET A 170 5.33 -12.89 5.46
C MET A 170 3.97 -13.03 6.14
N ALA A 171 2.98 -12.20 5.78
CA ALA A 171 1.63 -12.27 6.32
C ALA A 171 0.95 -13.62 6.01
N GLU A 172 1.06 -14.10 4.77
CA GLU A 172 0.52 -15.40 4.39
C GLU A 172 1.18 -16.55 5.16
N ARG A 173 2.48 -16.47 5.43
CA ARG A 173 3.19 -17.47 6.24
C ARG A 173 2.63 -17.53 7.66
N CYS A 174 2.41 -16.39 8.32
CA CYS A 174 1.84 -16.34 9.66
C CYS A 174 0.42 -16.92 9.71
N LEU A 175 -0.41 -16.56 8.72
CA LEU A 175 -1.83 -16.91 8.68
C LEU A 175 -2.09 -18.37 8.26
N ARG A 176 -1.18 -18.98 7.48
CA ARG A 176 -1.35 -20.33 6.92
C ARG A 176 -0.60 -21.42 7.67
N THR A 177 0.26 -21.06 8.61
CA THR A 177 1.00 -22.05 9.41
C THR A 177 0.03 -22.75 10.37
N PRO A 178 -0.13 -24.08 10.31
CA PRO A 178 -0.93 -24.81 11.28
C PRO A 178 -0.26 -24.71 12.66
N ILE A 179 -1.06 -24.48 13.70
CA ILE A 179 -0.59 -24.32 15.08
C ILE A 179 -1.46 -25.10 16.05
N GLU A 180 -0.89 -25.48 17.18
CA GLU A 180 -1.66 -25.97 18.32
C GLU A 180 -2.56 -24.86 18.87
N SER A 181 -3.73 -25.23 19.39
CA SER A 181 -4.72 -24.29 19.95
C SER A 181 -4.14 -23.40 21.05
N SER A 182 -3.15 -23.91 21.79
CA SER A 182 -2.42 -23.18 22.82
C SER A 182 -1.74 -21.92 22.29
N ALA A 183 -1.38 -21.87 21.00
CA ALA A 183 -0.63 -20.79 20.35
C ALA A 183 -1.51 -19.81 19.56
N LEU A 184 -2.83 -19.98 19.57
CA LEU A 184 -3.74 -19.23 18.71
C LEU A 184 -3.69 -17.71 18.94
N VAL A 185 -3.60 -17.29 20.21
CA VAL A 185 -3.49 -15.85 20.56
C VAL A 185 -2.22 -15.24 19.97
N LEU A 186 -1.09 -15.93 20.10
CA LEU A 186 0.17 -15.48 19.50
C LEU A 186 0.06 -15.41 17.97
N ALA A 187 -0.59 -16.37 17.32
CA ALA A 187 -0.79 -16.33 15.87
C ALA A 187 -1.67 -15.17 15.40
N HIS A 188 -2.73 -14.83 16.14
CA HIS A 188 -3.52 -13.64 15.84
C HIS A 188 -2.70 -12.37 15.95
N ASP A 189 -1.94 -12.21 17.02
CA ASP A 189 -1.13 -11.00 17.24
C ASP A 189 0.01 -10.89 16.21
N THR A 190 0.74 -11.98 15.94
CA THR A 190 1.77 -12.04 14.90
C THR A 190 1.21 -11.71 13.52
N SER A 191 0.02 -12.24 13.20
CA SER A 191 -0.64 -11.95 11.93
C SER A 191 -1.05 -10.49 11.84
N ALA A 192 -1.52 -9.88 12.94
CA ALA A 192 -1.83 -8.45 12.98
C ALA A 192 -0.61 -7.59 12.65
N VAL A 193 0.56 -7.89 13.21
CA VAL A 193 1.82 -7.19 12.86
C VAL A 193 2.15 -7.34 11.39
N ALA A 194 2.09 -8.57 10.86
CA ALA A 194 2.45 -8.86 9.48
C ALA A 194 1.52 -8.18 8.46
N LEU A 195 0.28 -7.87 8.84
CA LEU A 195 -0.67 -7.13 8.01
C LEU A 195 -0.45 -5.61 8.02
N CYS A 196 0.19 -5.05 9.05
CA CYS A 196 0.35 -3.58 9.17
C CYS A 196 1.04 -2.93 7.96
N PRO A 197 2.15 -3.47 7.41
CA PRO A 197 2.73 -2.94 6.19
C PRO A 197 1.75 -2.93 5.01
N LEU A 198 0.98 -4.01 4.81
CA LEU A 198 0.03 -4.13 3.71
C LEU A 198 -1.08 -3.08 3.79
N ILE A 199 -1.54 -2.77 5.01
CA ILE A 199 -2.51 -1.70 5.26
C ILE A 199 -1.91 -0.33 4.88
N GLY A 200 -0.68 -0.05 5.33
CA GLY A 200 0.03 1.19 4.99
C GLY A 200 0.20 1.37 3.48
N TYR A 201 0.57 0.29 2.77
CA TYR A 201 0.64 0.29 1.30
C TYR A 201 -0.72 0.57 0.64
N ASP A 202 -1.81 -0.06 1.10
CA ASP A 202 -3.14 0.18 0.52
C ASP A 202 -3.54 1.65 0.66
N GLN A 203 -3.33 2.23 1.84
CA GLN A 203 -3.59 3.64 2.11
C GLN A 203 -2.73 4.56 1.25
N PHE A 204 -1.43 4.26 1.14
CA PHE A 204 -0.51 5.01 0.29
C PHE A 204 -0.93 4.99 -1.18
N ILE A 205 -1.27 3.82 -1.72
CA ILE A 205 -1.68 3.67 -3.13
C ILE A 205 -2.97 4.44 -3.41
N VAL A 206 -3.97 4.33 -2.52
CA VAL A 206 -5.23 5.08 -2.65
C VAL A 206 -4.97 6.58 -2.58
N THR A 207 -4.13 7.02 -1.64
CA THR A 207 -3.76 8.43 -1.49
C THR A 207 -3.05 8.94 -2.74
N MET A 208 -2.06 8.20 -3.27
CA MET A 208 -1.39 8.53 -4.53
C MET A 208 -2.38 8.69 -5.69
N CYS A 209 -3.36 7.79 -5.82
CA CYS A 209 -4.39 7.89 -6.86
C CYS A 209 -5.23 9.17 -6.69
N HIS A 210 -5.59 9.51 -5.46
CA HIS A 210 -6.33 10.75 -5.17
C HIS A 210 -5.48 12.00 -5.43
N ARG A 211 -4.21 12.01 -5.07
CA ARG A 211 -3.30 13.15 -5.33
C ARG A 211 -3.11 13.41 -6.81
N VAL A 212 -3.00 12.36 -7.63
CA VAL A 212 -2.98 12.52 -9.10
C VAL A 212 -4.31 13.09 -9.61
N ALA A 213 -5.45 12.62 -9.09
CA ALA A 213 -6.75 13.14 -9.49
C ALA A 213 -6.95 14.60 -9.10
N GLU A 214 -6.53 14.98 -7.89
CA GLU A 214 -6.55 16.36 -7.38
C GLU A 214 -5.62 17.27 -8.19
N ALA A 215 -4.38 16.86 -8.43
CA ALA A 215 -3.43 17.60 -9.27
C ALA A 215 -4.02 17.87 -10.65
N ARG A 216 -4.66 16.87 -11.27
CA ARG A 216 -5.35 17.04 -12.54
C ARG A 216 -6.45 18.10 -12.48
N GLU A 217 -7.28 18.09 -11.43
CA GLU A 217 -8.34 19.09 -11.29
C GLU A 217 -7.77 20.50 -11.09
N LEU A 218 -6.70 20.63 -10.30
CA LEU A 218 -6.06 21.91 -10.01
C LEU A 218 -5.31 22.48 -11.22
N LEU A 219 -4.64 21.63 -12.00
CA LEU A 219 -3.86 22.05 -13.17
C LEU A 219 -4.70 22.77 -14.24
N ALA A 220 -6.01 22.49 -14.31
CA ALA A 220 -6.94 23.22 -15.17
C ALA A 220 -7.07 24.72 -14.81
N TYR A 221 -6.64 25.12 -13.61
CA TYR A 221 -6.67 26.49 -13.12
C TYR A 221 -5.28 27.13 -13.03
N ARG A 222 -4.24 26.45 -13.54
CA ARG A 222 -2.85 26.91 -13.50
C ARG A 222 -2.64 28.13 -14.40
N ARG A 223 -2.98 29.33 -13.92
CA ARG A 223 -2.70 30.62 -14.59
C ARG A 223 -1.23 31.03 -14.45
N GLY A 224 -0.31 30.16 -14.84
CA GLY A 224 1.14 30.40 -14.75
C GLY A 224 1.75 30.37 -13.34
N ARG A 225 0.98 29.93 -12.32
CA ARG A 225 1.47 29.71 -10.95
C ARG A 225 1.81 28.25 -10.72
N ASP A 226 2.68 27.98 -9.75
CA ASP A 226 2.92 26.62 -9.29
C ASP A 226 1.77 26.15 -8.41
N ILE A 227 1.37 24.90 -8.63
CA ILE A 227 0.34 24.22 -7.85
C ILE A 227 1.09 23.19 -7.03
N SER A 228 1.04 23.34 -5.71
CA SER A 228 1.48 22.32 -4.79
C SER A 228 0.29 21.46 -4.40
N VAL A 229 0.49 20.15 -4.37
CA VAL A 229 -0.46 19.18 -3.82
C VAL A 229 0.25 18.54 -2.63
N ASP A 230 -0.49 18.25 -1.56
CA ASP A 230 0.09 17.58 -0.39
C ASP A 230 0.79 16.26 -0.79
N ASP A 231 1.84 15.95 -0.04
CA ASP A 231 2.57 14.69 -0.20
C ASP A 231 1.68 13.48 0.11
N ALA A 232 1.95 12.38 -0.60
CA ALA A 232 1.46 11.06 -0.20
C ALA A 232 2.57 10.35 0.58
N ASN A 233 2.31 10.07 1.85
CA ASN A 233 3.26 9.41 2.73
C ASN A 233 2.92 7.93 2.86
N LEU A 234 3.92 7.07 2.76
CA LEU A 234 3.80 5.67 3.14
C LEU A 234 4.01 5.56 4.65
N ILE A 235 2.91 5.50 5.40
CA ILE A 235 2.92 5.40 6.85
C ILE A 235 2.56 3.97 7.23
N ILE A 236 3.44 3.33 8.01
CA ILE A 236 3.22 1.99 8.56
C ILE A 236 3.20 2.14 10.06
N THR A 237 2.03 1.92 10.67
CA THR A 237 1.83 2.09 12.11
C THR A 237 1.50 0.75 12.73
N LEU A 238 2.16 0.46 13.85
CA LEU A 238 1.82 -0.68 14.69
C LEU A 238 0.75 -0.24 15.70
N PRO A 239 -0.30 -1.05 15.92
CA PRO A 239 -1.23 -0.81 17.03
C PRO A 239 -0.50 -0.72 18.37
N THR A 240 -0.98 0.19 19.23
CA THR A 240 -0.48 0.36 20.60
C THR A 240 -0.48 -0.98 21.33
N ASP A 241 0.56 -1.22 22.13
CA ASP A 241 0.78 -2.42 22.94
C ASP A 241 0.92 -3.76 22.18
N LEU A 242 0.77 -3.79 20.85
CA LEU A 242 0.83 -5.05 20.10
C LEU A 242 2.23 -5.70 20.17
N ALA A 243 3.29 -4.91 20.05
CA ALA A 243 4.65 -5.41 20.20
C ALA A 243 4.90 -5.99 21.61
N GLU A 244 4.42 -5.30 22.65
CA GLU A 244 4.60 -5.72 24.04
C GLU A 244 3.85 -7.03 24.33
N ARG A 245 2.60 -7.13 23.86
CA ARG A 245 1.78 -8.34 23.95
C ARG A 245 2.46 -9.53 23.28
N ILE A 246 3.00 -9.34 22.08
CA ILE A 246 3.70 -10.41 21.37
C ILE A 246 4.96 -10.83 22.11
N ASN A 247 5.77 -9.88 22.58
CA ASN A 247 6.97 -10.18 23.35
C ASN A 247 6.65 -10.94 24.65
N ALA A 248 5.57 -10.56 25.35
CA ALA A 248 5.11 -11.29 26.53
C ALA A 248 4.72 -12.73 26.21
N GLN A 249 4.01 -12.96 25.10
CA GLN A 249 3.63 -14.31 24.65
C GLN A 249 4.85 -15.14 24.22
N ILE A 250 5.79 -14.55 23.47
CA ILE A 250 7.03 -15.22 23.08
C ILE A 250 7.80 -15.66 24.34
N ASN A 251 7.93 -14.79 25.33
CA ASN A 251 8.64 -15.10 26.58
C ASN A 251 7.93 -16.22 27.35
N ARG A 252 6.59 -16.23 27.36
CA ARG A 252 5.81 -17.31 27.98
C ARG A 252 6.16 -18.68 27.39
N TYR A 253 6.33 -18.81 26.08
CA TYR A 253 6.75 -20.08 25.47
C TYR A 253 8.26 -20.36 25.56
N ALA A 254 9.07 -19.36 25.89
CA ALA A 254 10.51 -19.54 26.08
C ALA A 254 10.83 -20.15 27.47
N PHE A 255 9.97 -19.90 28.47
CA PHE A 255 10.19 -20.28 29.86
C PHE A 255 9.13 -21.22 30.46
N ALA A 256 8.19 -21.72 29.65
CA ALA A 256 7.25 -22.76 30.10
C ALA A 256 7.98 -24.11 30.18
N TRP A 257 8.19 -24.59 31.41
CA TRP A 257 8.71 -25.92 31.75
C TRP A 257 7.59 -26.78 32.31
#